data_AF-V9L3U8-F1
#
_entry.id   AF-V9L3U8-F1
#
_cell.length_a   1.000
_cell.length_b   1.000
_cell.length_c   1.000
_cell.angle_alpha   90.00
_cell.angle_beta   90.00
_cell.angle_gamma   90.00
#
_symmetry.space_group_name_H-M   'P 1'
#
loop_
_entity.id
_entity.type
_entity.pdbx_description
1 polymer ?
#
loop_
_entity_poly.entity_id
_entity_poly.type
_entity_poly.pdbx_seq_one_letter_code
_entity_poly.pdbx_strand_id
1 'polypeptide(L)'
;GCGETWLYIDSCVVLIRPNVVLGVTNPFFIKTFQHWPHILRIGDVKMSGDLPKQIKVKKLTKLRTLDTKPGIYTSYKTFLHKDKALIKRLLKGIQRKRPEEAQNAILRRHVLELTQSFIIPLERYVASLMPLQRTITAWKNPPQIRPFNQEEFMKTLDYAGPQLTSVLKGDWVGLYRRFFKSPNFDGWFRLRHQEMARKLQTLHLEVLCETDLLLWVRDKSEVEIVDLVLKLREKLETARIQHLPVNQQLLHKLESYINTVISSLPEDLQAVLQQY
;
A
#
# COMPACT_ATOMS: atom_id res chain seq x y z
N GLY A 1 -23.04 2.66 -5.57
CA GLY A 1 -23.63 1.66 -6.48
C GLY A 1 -22.52 0.91 -7.16
N CYS A 2 -22.34 -0.37 -6.83
CA CYS A 2 -21.43 -1.26 -7.54
C CYS A 2 -22.35 -2.19 -8.35
N GLY A 3 -22.35 -2.04 -9.67
CA GLY A 3 -23.22 -2.82 -10.55
C GLY A 3 -22.73 -4.26 -10.63
N GLU A 4 -23.42 -5.16 -9.93
CA GLU A 4 -23.29 -6.60 -10.15
C GLU A 4 -23.93 -6.95 -11.50
N THR A 5 -23.11 -7.29 -12.50
CA THR A 5 -23.60 -7.72 -13.81
C THR A 5 -23.83 -9.23 -13.76
N TRP A 6 -25.09 -9.64 -13.59
CA TRP A 6 -25.51 -11.03 -13.72
C TRP A 6 -25.69 -11.36 -15.20
N LEU A 7 -24.84 -12.23 -15.75
CA LEU A 7 -24.97 -12.73 -17.12
C LEU A 7 -25.71 -14.07 -17.08
N TYR A 8 -26.97 -14.06 -17.52
CA TYR A 8 -27.69 -15.25 -17.97
C TYR A 8 -27.41 -15.39 -19.46
N ILE A 9 -26.66 -16.43 -19.88
CA ILE A 9 -26.38 -16.65 -21.30
C ILE A 9 -26.55 -18.13 -21.64
N ASP A 10 -27.60 -18.40 -22.42
CA ASP A 10 -27.61 -19.48 -23.40
C ASP A 10 -26.57 -19.16 -24.49
N SER A 11 -25.53 -20.00 -24.55
CA SER A 11 -24.51 -20.09 -25.60
C SER A 11 -23.46 -18.96 -25.74
N CYS A 12 -22.22 -19.41 -25.95
CA CYS A 12 -21.01 -18.72 -26.45
C CYS A 12 -19.96 -18.17 -25.45
N VAL A 13 -18.76 -18.75 -25.63
CA VAL A 13 -17.37 -18.28 -25.45
C VAL A 13 -17.16 -17.10 -24.48
N VAL A 14 -16.66 -17.43 -23.28
CA VAL A 14 -16.32 -16.43 -22.26
C VAL A 14 -14.81 -16.19 -22.23
N LEU A 15 -14.39 -15.02 -22.72
CA LEU A 15 -13.12 -14.37 -22.36
C LEU A 15 -13.14 -14.07 -20.85
N ILE A 16 -12.17 -14.63 -20.12
CA ILE A 16 -12.14 -14.62 -18.65
C ILE A 16 -11.75 -13.21 -18.13
N ARG A 17 -12.73 -12.46 -17.61
CA ARG A 17 -12.49 -11.23 -16.83
C ARG A 17 -12.27 -11.57 -15.34
N PRO A 18 -11.35 -10.90 -14.61
CA PRO A 18 -11.35 -10.97 -13.16
C PRO A 18 -12.68 -10.44 -12.60
N ASN A 19 -13.17 -11.03 -11.50
CA ASN A 19 -14.40 -10.66 -10.80
C ASN A 19 -15.73 -11.10 -11.46
N VAL A 20 -15.74 -12.22 -12.18
CA VAL A 20 -16.98 -12.81 -12.73
C VAL A 20 -17.49 -13.94 -11.81
N VAL A 21 -18.75 -13.87 -11.43
CA VAL A 21 -19.47 -14.98 -10.79
C VAL A 21 -20.47 -15.55 -11.78
N LEU A 22 -20.35 -16.86 -12.07
CA LEU A 22 -21.28 -17.57 -12.92
C LEU A 22 -22.19 -18.45 -12.07
N GLY A 23 -23.48 -18.11 -12.02
CA GLY A 23 -24.52 -18.94 -11.42
C GLY A 23 -25.03 -19.96 -12.42
N VAL A 24 -24.86 -21.25 -12.14
CA VAL A 24 -25.38 -22.36 -12.96
C VAL A 24 -26.05 -23.40 -12.09
N THR A 25 -27.15 -23.96 -12.57
CA THR A 25 -27.85 -25.10 -11.97
C THR A 25 -27.48 -26.43 -12.64
N ASN A 26 -27.01 -26.37 -13.89
CA ASN A 26 -26.66 -27.56 -14.66
C ASN A 26 -25.23 -28.07 -14.30
N PRO A 27 -25.09 -29.32 -13.81
CA PRO A 27 -23.80 -29.86 -13.37
C PRO A 27 -22.78 -30.08 -14.50
N PHE A 28 -23.19 -30.12 -15.78
CA PHE A 28 -22.28 -30.29 -16.91
C PHE A 28 -21.29 -29.12 -17.06
N PHE A 29 -21.66 -27.92 -16.60
CA PHE A 29 -20.78 -26.76 -16.58
C PHE A 29 -19.52 -26.95 -15.74
N ILE A 30 -19.49 -27.93 -14.82
CA ILE A 30 -18.27 -28.24 -14.05
C ILE A 30 -17.18 -28.81 -14.96
N LYS A 31 -17.55 -29.57 -16.01
CA LYS A 31 -16.59 -30.03 -17.01
C LYS A 31 -16.16 -28.89 -17.92
N THR A 32 -17.13 -28.11 -18.40
CA THR A 32 -16.88 -26.97 -19.30
C THR A 32 -15.95 -25.94 -18.66
N PHE A 33 -16.12 -25.68 -17.36
CA PHE A 33 -15.34 -24.70 -16.60
C PHE A 33 -14.36 -25.35 -15.62
N GLN A 34 -13.81 -26.52 -15.96
CA GLN A 34 -12.82 -27.21 -15.12
C GLN A 34 -11.57 -26.38 -14.79
N HIS A 35 -11.23 -25.41 -15.64
CA HIS A 35 -10.10 -24.50 -15.45
C HIS A 35 -10.40 -23.38 -14.45
N TRP A 36 -11.65 -23.20 -14.00
CA TRP A 36 -12.01 -22.14 -13.08
C TRP A 36 -11.46 -22.44 -11.68
N PRO A 37 -10.84 -21.45 -11.01
CA PRO A 37 -10.11 -21.70 -9.78
C PRO A 37 -11.01 -21.95 -8.57
N HIS A 38 -12.27 -21.53 -8.63
CA HIS A 38 -13.22 -21.55 -7.51
C HIS A 38 -14.60 -22.00 -7.98
N ILE A 39 -15.22 -22.89 -7.21
CA ILE A 39 -16.59 -23.36 -7.42
C ILE A 39 -17.31 -23.31 -6.07
N LEU A 40 -18.38 -22.52 -5.99
CA LEU A 40 -19.30 -22.50 -4.85
C LEU A 40 -20.50 -23.38 -5.18
N ARG A 41 -20.69 -24.46 -4.42
CA ARG A 41 -21.94 -25.22 -4.46
C ARG A 41 -22.83 -24.81 -3.29
N ILE A 42 -23.95 -24.18 -3.63
CA ILE A 42 -25.01 -23.85 -2.68
C ILE A 42 -25.86 -25.11 -2.50
N GLY A 43 -26.20 -25.45 -1.26
CA GLY A 43 -27.12 -26.53 -0.95
C GLY A 43 -28.34 -25.97 -0.24
N ASP A 44 -29.39 -26.79 -0.09
CA ASP A 44 -30.62 -26.38 0.56
C ASP A 44 -30.34 -25.91 1.98
N VAL A 45 -30.60 -24.63 2.24
CA VAL A 45 -30.56 -24.05 3.57
C VAL A 45 -31.81 -24.55 4.30
N LYS A 46 -31.69 -25.71 4.96
CA LYS A 46 -32.72 -26.13 5.91
C LYS A 46 -32.73 -25.11 7.05
N MET A 47 -33.73 -24.23 7.07
CA MET A 47 -33.99 -23.24 8.13
C MET A 47 -34.37 -23.89 9.48
N SER A 48 -34.34 -25.23 9.57
CA SER A 48 -34.63 -26.00 10.77
C SER A 48 -33.45 -25.98 11.74
N GLY A 49 -33.21 -24.85 12.41
CA GLY A 49 -32.46 -24.71 13.68
C GLY A 49 -30.97 -25.07 13.73
N ASP A 50 -30.49 -25.97 12.87
CA ASP A 50 -29.15 -26.51 12.81
C ASP A 50 -28.45 -25.91 11.58
N LEU A 51 -27.76 -24.78 11.80
CA LEU A 51 -26.78 -24.29 10.82
C LEU A 51 -25.83 -25.42 10.43
N PRO A 52 -25.38 -25.50 9.17
CA PRO A 52 -24.41 -26.50 8.76
C PRO A 52 -23.17 -26.40 9.66
N LYS A 53 -22.92 -27.46 10.44
CA LYS A 53 -21.87 -27.53 11.45
C LYS A 53 -20.46 -27.26 10.89
N GLN A 54 -20.30 -27.20 9.56
CA GLN A 54 -19.10 -26.75 8.85
C GLN A 54 -19.38 -26.51 7.36
N ILE A 55 -19.17 -25.28 6.86
CA ILE A 55 -18.88 -25.08 5.43
C ILE A 55 -17.45 -25.59 5.21
N LYS A 56 -17.31 -26.75 4.55
CA LYS A 56 -16.00 -27.36 4.28
C LYS A 56 -15.40 -26.74 3.02
N VAL A 57 -14.25 -26.08 3.16
CA VAL A 57 -13.38 -25.74 2.03
C VAL A 57 -12.69 -27.02 1.57
N LYS A 58 -12.85 -27.40 0.31
CA LYS A 58 -12.31 -28.63 -0.28
C LYS A 58 -11.38 -28.29 -1.44
N LYS A 59 -10.38 -29.16 -1.67
CA LYS A 59 -9.55 -29.09 -2.88
C LYS A 59 -10.42 -29.31 -4.11
N LEU A 60 -10.19 -28.52 -5.17
CA LEU A 60 -10.89 -28.65 -6.44
C LEU A 60 -10.75 -30.05 -7.06
N THR A 61 -9.61 -30.71 -6.87
CA THR A 61 -9.35 -32.08 -7.36
C THR A 61 -10.29 -33.15 -6.78
N LYS A 62 -11.01 -32.85 -5.69
CA LYS A 62 -11.99 -33.77 -5.09
C LYS A 62 -13.39 -33.60 -5.67
N LEU A 63 -13.62 -32.59 -6.52
CA LEU A 63 -14.92 -32.33 -7.11
C LEU A 63 -15.17 -33.27 -8.29
N ARG A 64 -16.25 -34.06 -8.23
CA ARG A 64 -16.75 -34.84 -9.37
C ARG A 64 -17.88 -34.06 -10.06
N THR A 65 -18.08 -34.30 -11.36
CA THR A 65 -19.11 -33.62 -12.16
C THR A 65 -20.50 -33.74 -11.53
N LEU A 66 -20.82 -34.94 -11.03
CA LEU A 66 -22.07 -35.13 -10.30
C LEU A 66 -21.94 -34.49 -8.91
N ASP A 67 -21.11 -34.99 -7.98
CA ASP A 67 -21.11 -34.59 -6.54
C ASP A 67 -22.48 -34.02 -6.09
N THR A 68 -22.63 -33.17 -5.10
CA THR A 68 -23.89 -32.45 -4.70
C THR A 68 -23.64 -31.82 -3.34
N LYS A 69 -22.56 -32.23 -2.67
CA LYS A 69 -22.22 -31.73 -1.35
C LYS A 69 -21.95 -30.23 -1.43
N PRO A 70 -22.72 -29.42 -0.67
CA PRO A 70 -22.50 -27.99 -0.62
C PRO A 70 -21.13 -27.67 -0.04
N GLY A 71 -20.57 -26.54 -0.47
CA GLY A 71 -19.28 -26.06 -0.02
C GLY A 71 -18.50 -25.30 -1.09
N ILE A 72 -17.33 -24.83 -0.68
CA ILE A 72 -16.39 -24.10 -1.53
C ILE A 72 -15.31 -25.07 -1.98
N TYR A 73 -15.21 -25.29 -3.29
CA TYR A 73 -14.15 -26.04 -3.94
C TYR A 73 -13.19 -25.05 -4.57
N THR A 74 -11.92 -25.11 -4.18
CA THR A 74 -10.94 -24.14 -4.63
C THR A 74 -9.61 -24.81 -4.94
N SER A 75 -8.96 -24.36 -6.01
CA SER A 75 -7.56 -24.68 -6.32
C SER A 75 -6.59 -23.78 -5.55
N TYR A 76 -7.09 -22.69 -4.95
CA TYR A 76 -6.27 -21.73 -4.23
C TYR A 76 -5.69 -22.32 -2.94
N LYS A 77 -4.37 -22.17 -2.82
CA LYS A 77 -3.62 -22.51 -1.62
C LYS A 77 -3.67 -21.32 -0.67
N THR A 78 -4.33 -21.50 0.47
CA THR A 78 -4.34 -20.50 1.56
C THR A 78 -2.98 -20.44 2.24
N PHE A 79 -2.46 -19.24 2.44
CA PHE A 79 -1.24 -19.02 3.23
C PHE A 79 -1.51 -19.05 4.73
N LEU A 80 -2.60 -18.41 5.17
CA LEU A 80 -2.99 -18.32 6.57
C LEU A 80 -4.06 -19.34 6.93
N HIS A 81 -4.05 -19.79 8.18
CA HIS A 81 -5.11 -20.63 8.72
C HIS A 81 -6.38 -19.84 9.00
N LYS A 82 -7.52 -20.54 8.96
CA LYS A 82 -8.82 -19.95 9.30
C LYS A 82 -8.89 -19.56 10.77
N ASP A 83 -9.44 -18.37 11.04
CA ASP A 83 -9.78 -17.96 12.40
C ASP A 83 -11.00 -18.74 12.90
N LYS A 84 -10.75 -19.76 13.73
CA LYS A 84 -11.82 -20.57 14.32
C LYS A 84 -12.69 -19.76 15.30
N ALA A 85 -12.14 -18.74 15.96
CA ALA A 85 -12.86 -17.92 16.93
C ALA A 85 -13.82 -16.97 16.22
N LEU A 86 -13.35 -16.30 15.16
CA LEU A 86 -14.19 -15.47 14.30
C LEU A 86 -15.35 -16.29 13.71
N ILE A 87 -15.06 -17.45 13.12
CA ILE A 87 -16.09 -18.30 12.51
C ILE A 87 -17.15 -18.69 13.54
N LYS A 88 -16.75 -19.11 14.75
CA LYS A 88 -17.68 -19.41 15.84
C LYS A 88 -18.52 -18.19 16.24
N ARG A 89 -17.92 -17.00 16.31
CA ARG A 89 -18.62 -15.74 16.67
C ARG A 89 -19.65 -15.33 15.61
N LEU A 90 -19.35 -15.54 14.34
CA LEU A 90 -20.26 -15.26 13.22
C LEU A 90 -21.42 -16.25 13.21
N LEU A 91 -21.13 -17.55 13.30
CA LEU A 91 -22.16 -18.60 13.34
C LEU A 91 -23.12 -18.40 14.52
N LYS A 92 -22.60 -18.13 15.73
CA LYS A 92 -23.43 -17.79 16.90
C LYS A 92 -24.29 -16.54 16.66
N GLY A 93 -23.78 -15.56 15.92
CA GLY A 93 -24.54 -14.37 15.55
C GLY A 93 -25.73 -14.70 14.64
N ILE A 94 -25.53 -15.61 13.68
CA ILE A 94 -26.61 -16.06 12.78
C ILE A 94 -27.68 -16.81 13.59
N GLN A 95 -27.27 -17.72 14.49
CA GLN A 95 -28.20 -18.45 15.36
C GLN A 95 -29.05 -17.51 16.24
N ARG A 96 -28.44 -16.42 16.70
CA ARG A 96 -29.09 -15.41 17.55
C ARG A 96 -29.84 -14.33 16.77
N LYS A 97 -30.00 -14.50 15.45
CA LYS A 97 -30.64 -13.50 14.56
C LYS A 97 -30.05 -12.09 14.72
N ARG A 98 -28.73 -12.00 14.90
CA ARG A 98 -28.01 -10.71 14.95
C ARG A 98 -28.25 -9.96 13.62
N PRO A 99 -28.49 -8.63 13.64
CA PRO A 99 -28.59 -7.82 12.43
C PRO A 99 -27.38 -8.01 11.52
N GLU A 100 -27.61 -7.95 10.21
CA GLU A 100 -26.59 -8.18 9.19
C GLU A 100 -25.48 -7.13 9.25
N GLU A 101 -25.83 -5.89 9.60
CA GLU A 101 -24.89 -4.76 9.76
C GLU A 101 -23.86 -5.08 10.83
N ALA A 102 -24.28 -5.66 11.94
CA ALA A 102 -23.40 -6.04 13.03
C ALA A 102 -22.50 -7.23 12.65
N GLN A 103 -22.98 -8.17 11.83
CA GLN A 103 -22.14 -9.25 11.28
C GLN A 103 -21.09 -8.70 10.30
N ASN A 104 -21.51 -7.79 9.42
CA ASN A 104 -20.63 -7.10 8.47
C ASN A 104 -19.58 -6.25 9.18
N ALA A 105 -19.94 -5.56 10.27
CA ALA A 105 -18.99 -4.79 11.06
C ALA A 105 -17.90 -5.68 11.70
N ILE A 106 -18.28 -6.86 12.22
CA ILE A 106 -17.33 -7.83 12.79
C ILE A 106 -16.36 -8.32 11.70
N LEU A 107 -16.86 -8.63 10.51
CA LEU A 107 -16.04 -9.06 9.37
C LEU A 107 -15.07 -7.96 8.91
N ARG A 108 -15.57 -6.75 8.68
CA ARG A 108 -14.76 -5.60 8.25
C ARG A 108 -13.66 -5.31 9.26
N ARG A 109 -13.99 -5.30 10.55
CA ARG A 109 -13.00 -5.09 11.62
C ARG A 109 -11.91 -6.17 11.60
N HIS A 110 -12.29 -7.44 11.50
CA HIS A 110 -11.30 -8.52 11.44
C HIS A 110 -10.35 -8.40 10.24
N VAL A 111 -10.90 -8.12 9.04
CA VAL A 111 -10.08 -7.96 7.83
C VAL A 111 -9.17 -6.73 7.94
N LEU A 112 -9.65 -5.64 8.53
CA LEU A 112 -8.85 -4.44 8.77
C LEU A 112 -7.68 -4.73 9.73
N GLU A 113 -7.95 -5.33 10.89
CA GLU A 113 -6.93 -5.70 11.88
C GLU A 113 -5.89 -6.66 11.28
N LEU A 114 -6.34 -7.61 10.45
CA LEU A 114 -5.45 -8.53 9.76
C LEU A 114 -4.58 -7.83 8.72
N THR A 115 -5.16 -6.89 7.96
CA THR A 115 -4.44 -6.09 6.96
C THR A 115 -3.41 -5.21 7.64
N GLN A 116 -3.75 -4.57 8.76
CA GLN A 116 -2.80 -3.78 9.55
C GLN A 116 -1.66 -4.65 10.07
N SER A 117 -1.97 -5.82 10.63
CA SER A 117 -0.95 -6.77 11.11
C SER A 117 0.01 -7.19 10.00
N PHE A 118 -0.50 -7.35 8.78
CA PHE A 118 0.30 -7.66 7.59
C PHE A 118 1.12 -6.45 7.09
N ILE A 119 0.59 -5.24 7.15
CA ILE A 119 1.25 -4.05 6.60
C ILE A 119 2.28 -3.44 7.57
N ILE A 120 2.06 -3.49 8.89
CA ILE A 120 2.93 -2.87 9.90
C ILE A 120 4.42 -3.24 9.75
N PRO A 121 4.83 -4.53 9.60
CA PRO A 121 6.24 -4.88 9.42
C PRO A 121 6.83 -4.24 8.16
N LEU A 122 6.04 -4.18 7.08
CA LEU A 122 6.45 -3.61 5.81
C LEU A 122 6.64 -2.10 5.92
N GLU A 123 5.73 -1.40 6.59
CA GLU A 123 5.86 0.03 6.87
C GLU A 123 7.09 0.35 7.71
N ARG A 124 7.35 -0.45 8.76
CA ARG A 124 8.54 -0.29 9.61
C ARG A 124 9.82 -0.46 8.81
N TYR A 125 9.89 -1.48 7.96
CA TYR A 125 11.05 -1.70 7.10
C TYR A 125 11.22 -0.55 6.10
N VAL A 126 10.15 -0.14 5.41
CA VAL A 126 10.20 0.99 4.48
C VAL A 126 10.62 2.28 5.18
N ALA A 127 10.12 2.55 6.39
CA ALA A 127 10.56 3.69 7.18
C ALA A 127 12.06 3.63 7.53
N SER A 128 12.62 2.44 7.75
CA SER A 128 14.05 2.26 8.01
C SER A 128 14.95 2.55 6.80
N LEU A 129 14.39 2.55 5.58
CA LEU A 129 15.09 2.95 4.36
C LEU A 129 15.34 4.46 4.29
N MET A 130 14.62 5.25 5.10
CA MET A 130 14.85 6.69 5.19
C MET A 130 16.26 7.00 5.67
N PRO A 131 16.92 8.02 5.11
CA PRO A 131 18.17 8.53 5.64
C PRO A 131 17.96 9.18 7.01
N LEU A 132 19.00 9.17 7.84
CA LEU A 132 18.97 9.82 9.15
C LEU A 132 18.94 11.34 8.98
N GLN A 133 18.11 12.05 9.75
CA GLN A 133 18.01 13.51 9.66
C GLN A 133 19.36 14.23 9.80
N ARG A 134 20.23 13.76 10.70
CA ARG A 134 21.59 14.28 10.90
C ARG A 134 22.51 14.20 9.67
N THR A 135 22.17 13.37 8.68
CA THR A 135 22.94 13.23 7.44
C THR A 135 22.45 14.15 6.33
N ILE A 136 21.32 14.83 6.54
CA ILE A 136 20.78 15.83 5.62
C ILE A 136 21.51 17.14 5.88
N THR A 137 22.29 17.59 4.91
CA THR A 137 23.03 18.86 4.98
C THR A 137 22.48 19.85 3.95
N ALA A 138 22.50 21.14 4.28
CA ALA A 138 22.03 22.23 3.40
C ALA A 138 22.68 22.22 2.00
N TRP A 139 24.02 22.12 1.97
CA TRP A 139 24.80 22.42 0.75
C TRP A 139 25.19 21.19 -0.07
N LYS A 140 24.71 19.99 0.30
CA LYS A 140 24.91 18.76 -0.49
C LYS A 140 23.57 18.23 -0.95
N ASN A 141 23.60 17.39 -1.98
CA ASN A 141 22.41 16.68 -2.43
C ASN A 141 21.80 15.87 -1.27
N PRO A 142 20.46 15.87 -1.12
CA PRO A 142 19.80 15.05 -0.11
C PRO A 142 20.23 13.58 -0.24
N PRO A 143 20.51 12.90 0.88
CA PRO A 143 20.86 11.48 0.85
C PRO A 143 19.73 10.68 0.20
N GLN A 144 20.08 9.72 -0.66
CA GLN A 144 19.07 8.91 -1.35
C GLN A 144 18.37 7.95 -0.38
N ILE A 145 17.08 7.72 -0.62
CA ILE A 145 16.32 6.67 0.07
C ILE A 145 16.92 5.32 -0.35
N ARG A 146 17.20 4.47 0.64
CA ARG A 146 17.77 3.14 0.35
C ARG A 146 16.79 2.30 -0.48
N PRO A 147 17.28 1.52 -1.46
CA PRO A 147 16.40 0.67 -2.26
C PRO A 147 15.79 -0.43 -1.38
N PHE A 148 14.56 -0.82 -1.71
CA PHE A 148 13.87 -1.90 -1.01
C PHE A 148 14.53 -3.25 -1.34
N ASN A 149 14.98 -4.00 -0.32
CA ASN A 149 15.52 -5.33 -0.49
C ASN A 149 14.56 -6.39 0.09
N GLN A 150 14.03 -7.25 -0.80
CA GLN A 150 13.09 -8.30 -0.40
C GLN A 150 13.70 -9.30 0.58
N GLU A 151 14.96 -9.70 0.41
CA GLU A 151 15.59 -10.71 1.27
C GLU A 151 15.88 -10.18 2.65
N GLU A 152 16.35 -8.93 2.72
CA GLU A 152 16.55 -8.23 4.00
C GLU A 152 15.22 -8.10 4.75
N PHE A 153 14.16 -7.63 4.07
CA PHE A 153 12.83 -7.57 4.65
C PHE A 153 12.39 -8.94 5.19
N MET A 154 12.59 -10.02 4.44
CA MET A 154 12.20 -11.36 4.86
C MET A 154 12.92 -11.80 6.14
N LYS A 155 14.20 -11.43 6.33
CA LYS A 155 14.93 -11.67 7.59
C LYS A 155 14.33 -10.89 8.77
N THR A 156 13.78 -9.70 8.53
CA THR A 156 13.14 -8.93 9.59
C THR A 156 11.88 -9.60 10.14
N LEU A 157 11.23 -10.48 9.36
CA LEU A 157 10.00 -11.15 9.78
C LEU A 157 10.21 -12.13 10.93
N ASP A 158 11.43 -12.63 11.15
CA ASP A 158 11.72 -13.57 12.23
C ASP A 158 11.52 -12.92 13.61
N TYR A 159 11.89 -11.64 13.76
CA TYR A 159 11.81 -10.90 15.03
C TYR A 159 10.79 -9.75 15.02
N ALA A 160 10.34 -9.28 13.86
CA ALA A 160 9.42 -8.14 13.73
C ALA A 160 8.21 -8.42 12.81
N GLY A 161 7.83 -9.69 12.64
CA GLY A 161 6.75 -10.09 11.73
C GLY A 161 5.32 -9.95 12.29
N PRO A 162 4.31 -10.27 11.46
CA PRO A 162 2.88 -10.19 11.81
C PRO A 162 2.46 -11.04 13.00
N GLN A 163 3.24 -12.05 13.37
CA GLN A 163 2.99 -12.90 14.53
C GLN A 163 2.97 -12.12 15.86
N LEU A 164 3.52 -10.90 15.88
CA LEU A 164 3.49 -10.03 17.06
C LEU A 164 2.15 -9.31 17.24
N THR A 165 1.39 -9.13 16.16
CA THR A 165 0.13 -8.34 16.15
C THR A 165 -1.08 -9.18 15.76
N SER A 166 -0.87 -10.34 15.14
CA SER A 166 -1.91 -11.27 14.73
C SER A 166 -1.78 -12.62 15.44
N VAL A 167 -2.90 -13.13 15.93
CA VAL A 167 -3.03 -14.49 16.47
C VAL A 167 -3.07 -15.56 15.38
N LEU A 168 -3.15 -15.17 14.10
CA LEU A 168 -3.24 -16.11 12.99
C LEU A 168 -1.90 -16.73 12.66
N LYS A 169 -1.93 -18.06 12.55
CA LYS A 169 -0.79 -18.87 12.15
C LYS A 169 -0.87 -19.23 10.67
N GLY A 170 0.27 -19.47 10.06
CA GLY A 170 0.38 -19.89 8.67
C GLY A 170 1.68 -19.42 8.04
N ASP A 171 1.72 -19.50 6.71
CA ASP A 171 2.87 -19.11 5.89
C ASP A 171 2.83 -17.61 5.56
N TRP A 172 3.15 -16.79 6.55
CA TRP A 172 3.28 -15.33 6.38
C TRP A 172 4.33 -14.96 5.32
N VAL A 173 5.46 -15.67 5.32
CA VAL A 173 6.55 -15.47 4.37
C VAL A 173 6.07 -15.69 2.93
N GLY A 174 5.36 -16.79 2.67
CA GLY A 174 4.77 -17.09 1.38
C GLY A 174 3.74 -16.05 0.95
N LEU A 175 2.95 -15.52 1.90
CA LEU A 175 1.99 -14.45 1.62
C LEU A 175 2.71 -13.16 1.17
N TYR A 176 3.78 -12.74 1.85
CA TYR A 176 4.58 -11.58 1.42
C TYR A 176 5.23 -11.82 0.05
N ARG A 177 5.79 -13.02 -0.20
CA ARG A 177 6.36 -13.35 -1.53
C ARG A 177 5.32 -13.25 -2.64
N ARG A 178 4.08 -13.63 -2.38
CA ARG A 178 2.98 -13.48 -3.34
C ARG A 178 2.56 -12.02 -3.49
N PHE A 179 2.50 -11.27 -2.40
CA PHE A 179 2.14 -9.86 -2.40
C PHE A 179 3.12 -9.00 -3.20
N PHE A 180 4.43 -9.22 -3.05
CA PHE A 180 5.44 -8.48 -3.81
C PHE A 180 5.40 -8.70 -5.32
N LYS A 181 4.79 -9.81 -5.78
CA LYS A 181 4.54 -10.09 -7.19
C LYS A 181 3.20 -9.53 -7.69
N SER A 182 2.44 -8.86 -6.84
CA SER A 182 1.10 -8.37 -7.16
C SER A 182 1.12 -6.88 -7.50
N PRO A 183 0.19 -6.40 -8.35
CA PRO A 183 0.02 -4.97 -8.63
C PRO A 183 -0.28 -4.13 -7.39
N ASN A 184 -0.85 -4.75 -6.34
CA ASN A 184 -1.15 -4.06 -5.08
C ASN A 184 0.10 -3.59 -4.36
N PHE A 185 1.17 -4.40 -4.35
CA PHE A 185 2.44 -4.00 -3.75
C PHE A 185 3.07 -2.85 -4.53
N ASP A 186 3.06 -2.96 -5.86
CA ASP A 186 3.61 -1.96 -6.75
C ASP A 186 2.94 -0.59 -6.56
N GLY A 187 1.60 -0.54 -6.52
CA GLY A 187 0.84 0.67 -6.20
C GLY A 187 1.13 1.20 -4.80
N TRP A 188 1.12 0.33 -3.79
CA TRP A 188 1.40 0.70 -2.41
C TRP A 188 2.82 1.26 -2.24
N PHE A 189 3.83 0.60 -2.82
CA PHE A 189 5.23 0.97 -2.67
C PHE A 189 5.53 2.29 -3.38
N ARG A 190 4.98 2.52 -4.58
CA ARG A 190 5.10 3.82 -5.26
C ARG A 190 4.56 4.95 -4.40
N LEU A 191 3.36 4.79 -3.84
CA LEU A 191 2.75 5.80 -2.99
C LEU A 191 3.63 6.10 -1.77
N ARG A 192 4.10 5.06 -1.07
CA ARG A 192 5.00 5.23 0.09
C ARG A 192 6.34 5.84 -0.27
N HIS A 193 6.90 5.48 -1.42
CA HIS A 193 8.14 6.07 -1.90
C HIS A 193 7.98 7.55 -2.23
N GLN A 194 6.85 7.95 -2.82
CA GLN A 194 6.53 9.37 -3.07
C GLN A 194 6.37 10.15 -1.76
N GLU A 195 5.66 9.59 -0.77
CA GLU A 195 5.54 10.21 0.56
C GLU A 195 6.90 10.41 1.24
N MET A 196 7.76 9.38 1.19
CA MET A 196 9.13 9.46 1.72
C MET A 196 9.98 10.50 0.99
N ALA A 197 9.89 10.56 -0.34
CA ALA A 197 10.63 11.54 -1.15
C ALA A 197 10.20 12.97 -0.82
N ARG A 198 8.89 13.22 -0.70
CA ARG A 198 8.35 14.52 -0.27
C ARG A 198 8.82 14.88 1.13
N LYS A 199 8.79 13.94 2.07
CA LYS A 199 9.29 14.15 3.44
C LYS A 199 10.77 14.50 3.46
N LEU A 200 11.59 13.83 2.65
CA LEU A 200 13.02 14.11 2.53
C LEU A 200 13.26 15.53 1.96
N GLN A 201 12.50 15.93 0.96
CA GLN A 201 12.56 17.29 0.40
C GLN A 201 12.19 18.35 1.44
N THR A 202 11.11 18.13 2.21
CA THR A 202 10.70 19.00 3.31
C THR A 202 11.83 19.16 4.34
N LEU A 203 12.39 18.05 4.83
CA LEU A 203 13.50 18.09 5.81
C LEU A 203 14.73 18.82 5.26
N HIS A 204 15.04 18.64 3.98
CA HIS A 204 16.17 19.33 3.37
C HIS A 204 15.93 20.84 3.23
N LEU A 205 14.72 21.27 2.91
CA LEU A 205 14.33 22.68 2.87
C LEU A 205 14.39 23.31 4.26
N GLU A 206 13.93 22.60 5.29
CA GLU A 206 14.03 23.08 6.68
C GLU A 206 15.49 23.35 7.07
N VAL A 207 16.40 22.40 6.79
CA VAL A 207 17.84 22.57 7.05
C VAL A 207 18.42 23.75 6.26
N LEU A 208 18.00 23.95 5.00
CA LEU A 208 18.43 25.10 4.19
C LEU A 208 17.99 26.45 4.79
N CYS A 209 16.77 26.53 5.30
CA CYS A 209 16.22 27.76 5.91
C CYS A 209 16.85 28.10 7.27
N GLU A 210 17.37 27.09 7.97
CA GLU A 210 18.06 27.24 9.25
C GLU A 210 19.54 27.59 9.10
N THR A 211 20.19 27.16 8.01
CA THR A 211 21.59 27.48 7.76
C THR A 211 21.84 28.94 7.38
N ASP A 212 22.96 29.49 7.88
CA ASP A 212 23.39 30.86 7.55
C ASP A 212 24.02 30.90 6.13
N LEU A 213 23.21 31.35 5.17
CA LEU A 213 23.59 31.50 3.77
C LEU A 213 24.68 32.56 3.59
N LEU A 214 24.65 33.64 4.39
CA LEU A 214 25.58 34.77 4.26
C LEU A 214 26.99 34.36 4.71
N LEU A 215 27.11 33.50 5.72
CA LEU A 215 28.39 32.95 6.13
C LEU A 215 28.96 32.00 5.07
N TRP A 216 28.11 31.22 4.39
CA TRP A 216 28.56 30.30 3.33
C TRP A 216 29.05 31.01 2.06
N VAL A 217 28.40 32.12 1.69
CA VAL A 217 28.71 32.89 0.46
C VAL A 217 30.07 33.61 0.53
N ARG A 218 30.59 33.92 1.72
CA ARG A 218 31.83 34.71 1.90
C ARG A 218 33.08 34.10 1.27
N ASP A 219 33.18 32.77 1.26
CA ASP A 219 34.35 32.04 0.78
C ASP A 219 34.12 31.40 -0.60
N LYS A 220 33.11 31.89 -1.34
CA LYS A 220 32.64 31.30 -2.59
C LYS A 220 32.79 32.25 -3.76
N SER A 221 33.08 31.66 -4.92
CA SER A 221 33.17 32.38 -6.18
C SER A 221 31.80 32.85 -6.67
N GLU A 222 31.76 33.92 -7.46
CA GLU A 222 30.52 34.46 -8.04
C GLU A 222 29.72 33.40 -8.81
N VAL A 223 30.39 32.51 -9.55
CA VAL A 223 29.76 31.41 -10.30
C VAL A 223 29.08 30.42 -9.35
N GLU A 224 29.72 30.05 -8.24
CA GLU A 224 29.12 29.17 -7.23
C GLU A 224 27.92 29.82 -6.53
N ILE A 225 27.95 31.14 -6.33
CA ILE A 225 26.85 31.89 -5.73
C ILE A 225 25.67 31.95 -6.69
N VAL A 226 25.91 32.21 -7.98
CA VAL A 226 24.89 32.19 -9.03
C VAL A 226 24.24 30.80 -9.16
N ASP A 227 25.03 29.73 -9.21
CA ASP A 227 24.53 28.35 -9.25
C ASP A 227 23.70 28.00 -8.00
N LEU A 228 24.12 28.47 -6.81
CA LEU A 228 23.35 28.31 -5.59
C LEU A 228 21.99 29.02 -5.69
N VAL A 229 21.95 30.28 -6.13
CA VAL A 229 20.72 31.05 -6.27
C VAL A 229 19.74 30.36 -7.21
N LEU A 230 20.20 29.87 -8.35
CA LEU A 230 19.38 29.13 -9.32
C LEU A 230 18.80 27.85 -8.70
N LYS A 231 19.64 27.05 -8.02
CA LYS A 231 19.20 25.83 -7.33
C LYS A 231 18.19 26.08 -6.21
N LEU A 232 18.35 27.18 -5.45
CA LEU A 232 17.44 27.54 -4.38
C LEU A 232 16.09 28.01 -4.93
N ARG A 233 16.08 28.80 -6.01
CA ARG A 233 14.85 29.20 -6.69
C ARG A 233 14.10 28.01 -7.29
N GLU A 234 14.79 27.11 -7.98
CA GLU A 234 14.19 25.88 -8.52
C GLU A 234 13.57 25.03 -7.39
N LYS A 235 14.25 24.90 -6.25
CA LYS A 235 13.72 24.19 -5.07
C LYS A 235 12.51 24.88 -4.46
N LEU A 236 12.50 26.21 -4.36
CA LEU A 236 11.35 26.98 -3.88
C LEU A 236 10.14 26.79 -4.79
N GLU A 237 10.34 26.87 -6.10
CA GLU A 237 9.26 26.70 -7.08
C GLU A 237 8.72 25.28 -7.07
N THR A 238 9.62 24.29 -7.03
CA THR A 238 9.23 22.88 -6.87
C THR A 238 8.43 22.66 -5.57
N ALA A 239 8.82 23.30 -4.47
CA ALA A 239 8.11 23.20 -3.20
C ALA A 239 6.70 23.82 -3.27
N ARG A 240 6.55 24.94 -3.99
CA ARG A 240 5.27 25.61 -4.24
C ARG A 240 4.35 24.75 -5.11
N ILE A 241 4.85 24.26 -6.25
CA ILE A 241 4.11 23.40 -7.19
C ILE A 241 3.68 22.09 -6.52
N GLN A 242 4.57 21.46 -5.75
CA GLN A 242 4.29 20.19 -5.10
C GLN A 242 3.45 20.34 -3.83
N HIS A 243 3.15 21.58 -3.38
CA HIS A 243 2.51 21.87 -2.10
C HIS A 243 3.16 21.10 -0.95
N LEU A 244 4.48 21.23 -0.81
CA LEU A 244 5.20 20.61 0.30
C LEU A 244 4.71 21.23 1.63
N PRO A 245 4.52 20.44 2.70
CA PRO A 245 4.04 20.92 3.99
C PRO A 245 5.16 21.63 4.77
N VAL A 246 5.77 22.64 4.17
CA VAL A 246 6.81 23.47 4.80
C VAL A 246 6.13 24.70 5.40
N ASN A 247 6.63 25.18 6.54
CA ASN A 247 6.15 26.43 7.14
C ASN A 247 6.36 27.60 6.15
N GLN A 248 5.27 28.31 5.80
CA GLN A 248 5.29 29.44 4.88
C GLN A 248 6.27 30.55 5.34
N GLN A 249 6.44 30.72 6.65
CA GLN A 249 7.40 31.68 7.20
C GLN A 249 8.85 31.30 6.86
N LEU A 250 9.19 30.01 6.81
CA LEU A 250 10.52 29.55 6.44
C LEU A 250 10.78 29.76 4.94
N LEU A 251 9.76 29.57 4.10
CA LEU A 251 9.86 29.84 2.66
C LEU A 251 10.09 31.32 2.37
N HIS A 252 9.34 32.22 3.03
CA HIS A 252 9.56 33.67 2.92
C HIS A 252 10.93 34.09 3.46
N LYS A 253 11.40 33.46 4.54
CA LYS A 253 12.75 33.70 5.07
C LYS A 253 13.82 33.31 4.04
N LEU A 254 13.67 32.15 3.38
CA LEU A 254 14.59 31.72 2.33
C LEU A 254 14.56 32.65 1.12
N GLU A 255 13.38 33.10 0.69
CA GLU A 255 13.20 34.06 -0.40
C GLU A 255 13.87 35.41 -0.08
N SER A 256 13.71 35.91 1.16
CA SER A 256 14.42 37.10 1.64
C SER A 256 15.95 36.92 1.66
N TYR A 257 16.44 35.75 2.07
CA TYR A 257 17.86 35.44 2.05
C TYR A 257 18.42 35.36 0.62
N ILE A 258 17.69 34.75 -0.31
CA ILE A 258 18.08 34.71 -1.74
C ILE A 258 18.20 36.14 -2.29
N ASN A 259 17.23 37.00 -2.00
CA ASN A 259 17.27 38.41 -2.45
C ASN A 259 18.46 39.16 -1.86
N THR A 260 18.79 38.91 -0.59
CA THR A 260 19.95 39.53 0.07
C THR A 260 21.26 39.07 -0.57
N VAL A 261 21.38 37.79 -0.94
CA VAL A 261 22.55 37.26 -1.65
C VAL A 261 22.66 37.83 -3.06
N ILE A 262 21.55 37.95 -3.79
CA ILE A 262 21.53 38.59 -5.11
C ILE A 262 22.03 40.03 -5.01
N SER A 263 21.55 40.81 -4.03
CA SER A 263 22.00 42.19 -3.82
C SER A 263 23.49 42.32 -3.45
N SER A 264 24.15 41.24 -3.04
CA SER A 264 25.59 41.22 -2.76
C SER A 264 26.47 40.95 -3.98
N LEU A 265 25.88 40.53 -5.11
CA LEU A 265 26.59 40.27 -6.36
C LEU A 265 26.80 41.56 -7.19
N PRO A 266 27.77 41.58 -8.12
CA PRO A 266 27.91 42.63 -9.13
C PRO A 266 26.64 42.93 -9.94
N GLU A 267 26.45 44.17 -10.40
CA GLU A 267 25.24 44.65 -11.09
C GLU A 267 24.92 43.88 -12.39
N ASP A 268 25.94 43.44 -13.11
CA ASP A 268 25.82 42.62 -14.32
C ASP A 268 25.23 41.24 -14.02
N LEU A 269 25.64 40.59 -12.93
CA LEU A 269 25.08 39.31 -12.50
C LEU A 269 23.68 39.47 -11.88
N GLN A 270 23.42 40.58 -11.19
CA GLN A 270 22.08 40.90 -10.69
C GLN A 270 21.05 41.03 -11.82
N ALA A 271 21.41 41.74 -12.89
CA ALA A 271 20.53 41.93 -14.05
C ALA A 271 20.15 40.59 -14.72
N VAL A 272 21.10 39.66 -14.81
CA VAL A 272 20.86 38.31 -15.36
C VAL A 272 19.95 37.48 -14.44
N LEU A 273 20.19 37.53 -13.13
CA LEU A 273 19.39 36.79 -12.14
C LEU A 273 17.98 37.37 -11.90
N GLN A 274 17.72 38.62 -12.26
CA GLN A 274 16.37 39.20 -12.21
C GLN A 274 15.49 38.81 -13.41
N GLN A 275 16.09 38.29 -14.49
CA GLN A 275 15.38 37.84 -15.69
C GLN A 275 14.96 36.35 -15.65
N TYR A 276 15.53 35.59 -14.71
CA TYR A 276 15.18 34.20 -14.37
C TYR A 276 14.31 34.15 -13.12
#